data_AF-A0A7C5HDZ5-F1
#
_entry.id   AF-A0A7C5HDZ5-F1
#
_cell.length_a   1.000
_cell.length_b   1.000
_cell.length_c   1.000
_cell.angle_alpha   90.00
_cell.angle_beta   90.00
_cell.angle_gamma   90.00
#
_symmetry.space_group_name_H-M   'P 1'
#
loop_
_entity.id
_entity.type
_entity.pdbx_description
1 polymer ?
#
loop_
_entity_poly.entity_id
_entity_poly.type
_entity_poly.pdbx_seq_one_letter_code
_entity_poly.pdbx_strand_id
1 'polypeptide(L)'
;MNKYIILPAIAALSFTGCSTMDTVSTPTFKSQIYQKPSATKSANFKNTMMKVALSTRDDAKYNKIELDTPEKKAWFKDLMFRLWDRQITRNQFMSEGLSKYPTHKYEFAFVANGFQKRS
;
A
#
# COMPACT_ATOMS: atom_id res chain seq x y z
N MET A 1 -47.76 63.04 9.61
CA MET A 1 -48.49 61.81 10.00
C MET A 1 -47.59 60.62 9.75
N ASN A 2 -47.25 59.90 10.83
CA ASN A 2 -46.53 58.63 10.82
C ASN A 2 -47.15 57.63 9.86
N LYS A 3 -46.33 56.89 9.10
CA LYS A 3 -46.43 55.42 8.97
C LYS A 3 -45.05 54.83 8.70
N TYR A 4 -44.56 54.05 9.67
CA TYR A 4 -43.42 53.16 9.54
C TYR A 4 -43.89 51.88 8.86
N ILE A 5 -43.17 51.40 7.84
CA ILE A 5 -43.33 50.03 7.33
C ILE A 5 -41.98 49.34 7.49
N ILE A 6 -41.94 48.43 8.45
CA ILE A 6 -40.84 47.54 8.76
C ILE A 6 -40.89 46.41 7.72
N LEU A 7 -39.84 46.26 6.91
CA LEU A 7 -39.67 45.11 6.00
C LEU A 7 -38.69 44.11 6.64
N PRO A 8 -39.03 42.82 6.69
CA PRO A 8 -38.28 41.80 7.42
C PRO A 8 -36.96 41.45 6.74
N ALA A 9 -35.92 41.29 7.56
CA ALA A 9 -34.60 40.83 7.18
C ALA A 9 -34.67 39.41 6.58
N ILE A 10 -34.30 39.29 5.31
CA ILE A 10 -34.01 37.99 4.69
C ILE A 10 -32.59 37.63 5.11
N ALA A 11 -32.48 36.79 6.14
CA ALA A 11 -31.23 36.10 6.45
C ALA A 11 -30.93 35.12 5.31
N ALA A 12 -30.06 35.52 4.40
CA ALA A 12 -29.47 34.63 3.42
C ALA A 12 -28.53 33.67 4.16
N LEU A 13 -28.99 32.44 4.40
CA LEU A 13 -28.14 31.33 4.79
C LEU A 13 -27.33 30.91 3.57
N SER A 14 -26.20 31.57 3.35
CA SER A 14 -25.16 31.05 2.47
C SER A 14 -24.54 29.83 3.14
N PHE A 15 -25.02 28.63 2.78
CA PHE A 15 -24.28 27.40 2.99
C PHE A 15 -23.05 27.43 2.09
N THR A 16 -21.97 28.04 2.56
CA THR A 16 -20.63 27.79 2.04
C THR A 16 -20.27 26.37 2.43
N GLY A 17 -20.63 25.42 1.57
CA GLY A 17 -20.07 24.08 1.59
C GLY A 17 -18.57 24.20 1.30
N CYS A 18 -17.76 24.32 2.34
CA CYS A 18 -16.34 23.99 2.25
C CYS A 18 -16.28 22.51 1.89
N SER A 19 -16.10 22.22 0.60
CA SER A 19 -15.50 20.95 0.19
C SER A 19 -14.13 20.92 0.86
N THR A 20 -14.02 20.23 2.00
CA THR A 20 -12.73 19.83 2.52
C THR A 20 -12.08 19.03 1.42
N MET A 21 -11.12 19.66 0.73
CA MET A 21 -10.11 18.93 -0.02
C MET A 21 -9.48 17.99 0.99
N ASP A 22 -9.87 16.72 0.94
CA ASP A 22 -9.16 15.63 1.60
C ASP A 22 -7.73 15.72 1.09
N THR A 23 -6.91 16.41 1.87
CA THR A 23 -5.48 16.45 1.70
C THR A 23 -5.08 15.01 1.92
N VAL A 24 -4.84 14.30 0.81
CA VAL A 24 -4.32 12.93 0.80
C VAL A 24 -3.10 12.97 1.69
N SER A 25 -3.30 12.54 2.94
CA SER A 25 -2.26 12.53 3.92
C SER A 25 -1.30 11.45 3.45
N THR A 26 -0.21 11.86 2.80
CA THR A 26 0.91 10.98 2.48
C THR A 26 1.20 10.22 3.77
N PRO A 27 1.04 8.87 3.80
CA PRO A 27 1.23 8.14 5.03
C PRO A 27 2.65 8.41 5.49
N THR A 28 2.80 9.10 6.62
CA THR A 28 4.10 9.35 7.23
C THR A 28 4.67 7.99 7.62
N PHE A 29 5.54 7.46 6.77
CA PHE A 29 6.23 6.20 7.00
C PHE A 29 7.09 6.38 8.25
N LYS A 30 6.63 5.88 9.40
CA LYS A 30 7.55 5.65 10.51
C LYS A 30 8.57 4.64 9.99
N SER A 31 9.81 5.09 9.81
CA SER A 31 10.94 4.26 9.40
C SER A 31 11.13 3.16 10.45
N GLN A 32 10.48 2.01 10.27
CA GLN A 32 10.84 0.82 11.01
C GLN A 32 12.24 0.43 10.56
N ILE A 33 13.19 0.41 11.50
CA ILE A 33 14.58 0.04 11.25
C ILE A 33 14.58 -1.39 10.71
N TYR A 34 15.06 -1.56 9.49
CA TYR A 34 15.20 -2.85 8.85
C TYR A 34 15.97 -3.83 9.74
N GLN A 35 15.39 -5.01 9.97
CA GLN A 35 16.07 -6.09 10.67
C GLN A 35 16.45 -7.17 9.67
N LYS A 36 17.76 -7.40 9.51
CA LYS A 36 18.27 -8.45 8.63
C LYS A 36 17.83 -9.84 9.14
N PRO A 37 17.45 -10.77 8.24
CA PRO A 37 17.07 -12.12 8.64
C PRO A 37 18.19 -12.86 9.39
N SER A 38 17.83 -13.52 10.49
CA SER A 38 18.66 -14.59 11.06
C SER A 38 18.70 -15.80 10.12
N ALA A 39 19.65 -16.71 10.32
CA ALA A 39 19.76 -17.92 9.49
C ALA A 39 18.46 -18.74 9.48
N THR A 40 17.84 -18.94 10.64
CA THR A 40 16.56 -19.65 10.78
C THR A 40 15.42 -18.93 10.05
N LYS A 41 15.29 -17.61 10.22
CA LYS A 41 14.26 -16.83 9.52
C LYS A 41 14.47 -16.86 8.01
N SER A 42 15.71 -16.80 7.54
CA SER A 42 16.06 -16.88 6.12
C SER A 42 15.61 -18.20 5.48
N ALA A 43 15.81 -19.33 6.17
CA ALA A 43 15.37 -20.64 5.69
C ALA A 43 13.83 -20.73 5.61
N ASN A 44 13.13 -20.31 6.66
CA ASN A 44 11.67 -20.30 6.69
C ASN A 44 11.08 -19.38 5.61
N PHE A 45 11.64 -18.17 5.47
CA PHE A 45 11.27 -17.23 4.44
C PHE A 45 11.47 -17.81 3.04
N LYS A 46 12.61 -18.45 2.77
CA LYS A 46 12.88 -19.08 1.46
C LYS A 46 11.82 -20.13 1.11
N ASN A 47 11.43 -20.96 2.07
CA ASN A 47 10.40 -21.97 1.89
C ASN A 47 9.03 -21.34 1.57
N THR A 48 8.62 -20.31 2.31
CA THR A 48 7.35 -19.61 2.09
C THR A 48 7.35 -18.84 0.77
N MET A 49 8.42 -18.11 0.47
CA MET A 49 8.62 -17.40 -0.79
C MET A 49 8.52 -18.34 -1.99
N MET A 50 9.13 -19.53 -1.90
CA MET A 50 9.03 -20.54 -2.97
C MET A 50 7.58 -21.01 -3.17
N LYS A 51 6.82 -21.25 -2.10
CA LYS A 51 5.39 -21.62 -2.21
C LYS A 51 4.55 -20.51 -2.85
N VAL A 52 4.81 -19.25 -2.52
CA VAL A 52 4.14 -18.10 -3.14
C VAL A 52 4.51 -18.03 -4.63
N ALA A 53 5.80 -18.14 -4.98
CA ALA A 53 6.27 -18.11 -6.36
C ALA A 53 5.74 -19.28 -7.20
N LEU A 54 5.55 -20.47 -6.63
CA LEU A 54 4.92 -21.57 -7.35
C LEU A 54 3.44 -21.28 -7.62
N SER A 55 2.72 -20.69 -6.66
CA SER A 55 1.31 -20.35 -6.85
C SER A 55 1.05 -19.28 -7.91
N THR A 56 2.07 -18.51 -8.33
CA THR A 56 1.92 -17.56 -9.44
C THR A 56 1.85 -18.27 -10.79
N ARG A 57 2.33 -19.51 -10.91
CA ARG A 57 2.32 -20.27 -12.18
C ARG A 57 0.91 -20.70 -12.57
N ASP A 58 0.07 -20.96 -11.58
CA ASP A 58 -1.30 -21.43 -11.78
C ASP A 58 -2.29 -20.26 -11.97
N ASP A 59 -1.82 -19.00 -11.86
CA ASP A 59 -2.65 -17.82 -11.96
C ASP A 59 -2.52 -17.15 -13.34
N ALA A 60 -3.57 -17.25 -14.15
CA ALA A 60 -3.62 -16.68 -15.49
C ALA A 60 -3.60 -15.15 -15.54
N LYS A 61 -3.86 -14.46 -14.42
CA LYS A 61 -3.84 -12.99 -14.33
C LYS A 61 -2.48 -12.48 -13.86
N TYR A 62 -1.59 -13.35 -13.41
CA TYR A 62 -0.29 -12.96 -12.88
C TYR A 62 0.68 -12.61 -14.01
N ASN A 63 1.03 -11.33 -14.12
CA ASN A 63 2.06 -10.87 -15.02
C ASN A 63 3.40 -10.83 -14.29
N LYS A 64 4.43 -11.46 -14.83
CA LYS A 64 5.73 -11.48 -14.17
C LYS A 64 6.29 -10.06 -14.00
N ILE A 65 6.65 -9.69 -12.77
CA ILE A 65 7.39 -8.44 -12.48
C ILE A 65 8.81 -8.56 -13.07
N GLU A 66 9.23 -7.56 -13.83
CA GLU A 66 10.55 -7.51 -14.48
C GLU A 66 11.69 -7.24 -13.49
N LEU A 67 12.14 -8.31 -12.83
CA LEU A 67 13.30 -8.31 -11.91
C LEU A 67 14.52 -8.87 -12.64
N ASP A 68 14.96 -8.21 -13.71
CA ASP A 68 16.06 -8.63 -14.59
C ASP A 68 17.45 -8.46 -13.94
N THR A 69 17.66 -7.37 -13.20
CA THR A 69 18.95 -7.10 -12.55
C THR A 69 19.08 -7.73 -11.15
N PRO A 70 20.32 -8.01 -10.67
CA PRO A 70 20.56 -8.46 -9.30
C PRO A 70 20.02 -7.51 -8.23
N GLU A 71 20.10 -6.20 -8.47
CA GLU A 71 19.66 -5.15 -7.54
C GLU A 71 18.14 -5.16 -7.40
N LYS A 72 17.41 -5.29 -8.52
CA LYS A 72 15.94 -5.42 -8.52
C LYS A 72 15.50 -6.68 -7.79
N LYS A 73 16.17 -7.81 -8.03
CA LYS A 73 15.90 -9.08 -7.33
C LYS A 73 16.15 -8.96 -5.83
N ALA A 74 17.27 -8.36 -5.44
CA ALA A 74 17.64 -8.14 -4.04
C ALA A 74 16.63 -7.23 -3.34
N TRP A 75 16.28 -6.11 -3.96
CA TRP A 75 15.26 -5.18 -3.46
C TRP A 75 13.91 -5.86 -3.27
N PHE A 76 13.43 -6.61 -4.26
CA PHE A 76 12.11 -7.25 -4.16
C PHE A 76 12.12 -8.35 -3.10
N LYS A 77 13.21 -9.11 -3.00
CA LYS A 77 13.38 -10.12 -1.96
C LYS A 77 13.37 -9.49 -0.56
N ASP A 78 14.04 -8.36 -0.39
CA ASP A 78 14.04 -7.61 0.86
C ASP A 78 12.65 -7.09 1.23
N LEU A 79 11.95 -6.50 0.26
CA LEU A 79 10.59 -6.02 0.42
C LEU A 79 9.62 -7.15 0.83
N MET A 80 9.72 -8.31 0.18
CA MET A 80 8.95 -9.50 0.55
C MET A 80 9.31 -10.01 1.95
N PHE A 81 10.59 -10.01 2.31
CA PHE A 81 11.03 -10.43 3.64
C PHE A 81 10.48 -9.51 4.73
N ARG A 82 10.57 -8.19 4.53
CA ARG A 82 10.01 -7.18 5.44
C ARG A 82 8.51 -7.37 5.64
N LEU A 83 7.77 -7.70 4.56
CA LEU A 83 6.34 -8.01 4.68
C LEU A 83 6.10 -9.30 5.46
N TRP A 84 6.80 -10.38 5.12
CA TRP A 84 6.66 -11.70 5.76
C TRP A 84 7.01 -11.65 7.26
N ASP A 85 8.08 -10.94 7.62
CA ASP A 85 8.53 -10.76 9.01
C ASP A 85 7.74 -9.65 9.74
N ARG A 86 6.69 -9.10 9.11
CA ARG A 86 5.79 -8.07 9.67
C ARG A 86 6.53 -6.77 10.05
N GLN A 87 7.68 -6.51 9.45
CA GLN A 87 8.42 -5.24 9.57
C GLN A 87 7.80 -4.12 8.74
N ILE A 88 6.94 -4.47 7.79
CA ILE A 88 6.06 -3.53 7.10
C ILE A 88 4.66 -4.11 6.98
N THR A 89 3.69 -3.21 6.87
CA THR A 89 2.31 -3.54 6.57
C THR A 89 2.13 -3.88 5.09
N ARG A 90 1.00 -4.53 4.77
CA ARG A 90 0.56 -4.75 3.38
C ARG A 90 0.49 -3.43 2.60
N ASN A 91 -0.02 -2.35 3.21
CA ASN A 91 -0.14 -1.06 2.53
C ASN A 91 1.23 -0.46 2.19
N GLN A 92 2.20 -0.59 3.08
CA GLN A 92 3.57 -0.15 2.83
C GLN A 92 4.23 -0.99 1.73
N PHE A 93 4.05 -2.32 1.77
CA PHE A 93 4.52 -3.21 0.69
C PHE A 93 3.92 -2.80 -0.67
N MET A 94 2.61 -2.56 -0.73
CA MET A 94 1.94 -2.10 -1.94
C MET A 94 2.46 -0.74 -2.39
N SER A 95 2.61 0.22 -1.47
CA SER A 95 3.08 1.57 -1.81
C SER A 95 4.52 1.59 -2.32
N GLU A 96 5.43 0.86 -1.66
CA GLU A 96 6.83 0.76 -2.08
C GLU A 96 6.98 -0.05 -3.38
N GLY A 97 6.14 -1.08 -3.57
CA GLY A 97 6.12 -1.86 -4.79
C GLY A 97 5.64 -1.05 -6.00
N LEU A 98 4.50 -0.39 -5.83
CA LEU A 98 3.84 0.40 -6.88
C LEU A 98 4.58 1.70 -7.22
N SER A 99 5.40 2.23 -6.32
CA SER A 99 6.24 3.39 -6.65
C SER A 99 7.31 3.04 -7.70
N LYS A 100 7.76 1.78 -7.76
CA LYS A 100 8.70 1.30 -8.79
C LYS A 100 8.02 0.63 -9.98
N TYR A 101 6.88 -0.02 -9.74
CA TYR A 101 6.17 -0.83 -10.73
C TYR A 101 4.66 -0.49 -10.71
N PRO A 102 4.27 0.70 -11.20
CA PRO A 102 2.92 1.25 -11.00
C PRO A 102 1.80 0.43 -11.66
N THR A 103 2.11 -0.31 -12.71
CA THR A 103 1.15 -1.15 -13.45
C THR A 103 0.91 -2.52 -12.83
N HIS A 104 1.70 -2.92 -11.82
CA HIS A 104 1.72 -4.29 -11.28
C HIS A 104 0.88 -4.47 -10.00
N LYS A 105 -0.20 -3.68 -9.84
CA LYS A 105 -1.04 -3.70 -8.62
C LYS A 105 -1.57 -5.08 -8.29
N TYR A 106 -1.94 -5.86 -9.29
CA TYR A 106 -2.46 -7.19 -9.09
C TYR A 106 -1.39 -8.13 -8.51
N GLU A 107 -0.19 -8.10 -9.07
CA GLU A 107 0.95 -8.94 -8.70
C GLU A 107 1.41 -8.67 -7.27
N PHE A 108 1.57 -7.39 -6.90
CA PHE A 108 1.91 -7.03 -5.52
C PHE A 108 0.80 -7.46 -4.55
N ALA A 109 -0.48 -7.27 -4.91
CA ALA A 109 -1.58 -7.74 -4.07
C ALA A 109 -1.60 -9.27 -3.94
N PHE A 110 -1.32 -9.98 -5.03
CA PHE A 110 -1.24 -11.45 -5.07
C PHE A 110 -0.15 -11.95 -4.13
N VAL A 111 1.06 -11.41 -4.23
CA VAL A 111 2.20 -11.77 -3.38
C VAL A 111 1.89 -11.48 -1.92
N ALA A 112 1.35 -10.30 -1.61
CA ALA A 112 1.01 -9.94 -0.25
C ALA A 112 -0.02 -10.87 0.39
N ASN A 113 -1.09 -11.19 -0.35
CA ASN A 113 -2.10 -12.15 0.08
C ASN A 113 -1.51 -13.57 0.20
N GLY A 114 -0.56 -13.93 -0.66
CA GLY A 114 0.13 -15.21 -0.65
C GLY A 114 0.93 -15.43 0.63
N PHE A 115 1.59 -14.39 1.15
CA PHE A 115 2.28 -14.45 2.44
C PHE A 115 1.32 -14.51 3.62
N GLN A 116 0.23 -13.72 3.62
CA GLN A 116 -0.76 -13.73 4.71
C GLN A 116 -1.44 -15.09 4.91
N LYS A 117 -1.64 -15.86 3.83
CA LYS A 117 -2.24 -17.21 3.92
C LYS A 117 -1.30 -18.28 4.49
N ARG A 118 0.01 -17.98 4.62
CA ARG A 118 1.07 -18.97 4.91
C ARG A 118 1.99 -18.54 6.06
N SER A 119 1.73 -17.39 6.67
CA SER A 119 2.43 -16.83 7.84
C SER A 119 1.79 -17.25 9.13
#